data_AF-A0A943SBZ4-F1
#
_entry.id   AF-A0A943SBZ4-F1
#
_cell.length_a   1.000
_cell.length_b   1.000
_cell.length_c   1.000
_cell.angle_alpha   90.00
_cell.angle_beta   90.00
_cell.angle_gamma   90.00
#
_symmetry.space_group_name_H-M   'P 1'
#
loop_
_entity.id
_entity.type
_entity.pdbx_description
1 polymer ?
#
loop_
_entity_poly.entity_id
_entity_poly.type
_entity_poly.pdbx_seq_one_letter_code
_entity_poly.pdbx_strand_id
1 'polypeptide(L)'
;MSDKDKTRPRGRPKASGIRKLSKSVTVKFSRIDYERLLHRSRQANRTLAEFIREAAFEARIVARHSTEEAAVIRNLVGMANNLNQLARLSHQTGFYRTRNAVMELLEKLKVIMNEYKKMERRNT
;
A
#
# COMPACT_ATOMS: atom_id res chain seq x y z
N MET A 1 17.39 72.56 27.60
CA MET A 1 17.69 72.11 26.22
C MET A 1 17.15 70.69 26.09
N SER A 2 15.85 70.55 25.86
CA SER A 2 15.17 70.43 24.56
C SER A 2 15.29 69.03 23.94
N ASP A 3 14.15 68.34 23.98
CA ASP A 3 13.58 67.44 22.97
C ASP A 3 14.32 66.16 22.55
N LYS A 4 13.67 65.03 22.87
CA LYS A 4 13.04 64.20 21.84
C LYS A 4 12.03 63.25 22.47
N ASP A 5 10.79 63.74 22.57
CA ASP A 5 9.59 62.91 22.65
C ASP A 5 9.56 62.00 21.41
N LYS A 6 10.05 60.76 21.56
CA LYS A 6 9.87 59.71 20.56
C LYS A 6 8.43 59.25 20.67
N THR A 7 7.55 59.96 19.97
CA THR A 7 6.19 59.55 19.68
C THR A 7 6.18 58.07 19.31
N ARG A 8 5.74 57.22 20.25
CA ARG A 8 5.51 55.80 19.96
C ARG A 8 4.47 55.78 18.84
N PRO A 9 4.75 55.15 17.68
CA PRO A 9 3.79 55.13 16.60
C PRO A 9 2.49 54.52 17.13
N ARG A 10 1.45 55.35 17.26
CA ARG A 10 0.11 54.90 17.63
C ARG A 10 -0.42 54.09 16.45
N GLY A 11 -0.53 52.77 16.61
CA GLY A 11 -1.06 51.88 15.59
C GLY A 11 -0.67 50.42 15.79
N ARG A 12 -1.30 49.53 15.01
CA ARG A 12 -0.94 48.09 14.99
C ARG A 12 0.51 47.95 14.52
N PRO A 13 1.37 47.22 15.27
CA PRO A 13 2.74 46.96 14.85
C PRO A 13 2.80 46.38 13.43
N LYS A 14 3.76 46.84 12.62
CA LYS A 14 3.98 46.29 11.28
C LYS A 14 4.41 44.83 11.42
N ALA A 15 3.78 43.95 10.64
CA ALA A 15 4.23 42.57 10.52
C ALA A 15 5.67 42.54 9.97
N SER A 16 6.53 41.69 10.55
CA SER A 16 7.90 41.51 10.08
C SER A 16 7.91 41.01 8.63
N GLY A 17 8.96 41.34 7.87
CA GLY A 17 9.09 40.94 6.46
C GLY A 17 8.91 39.44 6.24
N ILE A 18 9.37 38.61 7.19
CA ILE A 18 9.28 37.14 7.15
C ILE A 18 7.84 36.64 7.30
N ARG A 19 7.01 37.31 8.11
CA ARG A 19 5.61 36.90 8.37
C ARG A 19 4.60 37.60 7.47
N LYS A 20 5.05 38.54 6.63
CA LYS A 20 4.17 39.32 5.75
C LYS A 20 3.72 38.46 4.56
N LEU A 21 2.41 38.20 4.50
CA LEU A 21 1.77 37.57 3.35
C LEU A 21 1.80 38.53 2.15
N SER A 22 2.73 38.33 1.23
CA SER A 22 2.98 39.24 0.09
C SER A 22 2.65 38.65 -1.28
N LYS A 23 2.34 37.35 -1.34
CA LYS A 23 2.01 36.61 -2.56
C LYS A 23 0.61 36.01 -2.42
N SER A 24 -0.24 36.24 -3.41
CA SER A 24 -1.59 35.70 -3.48
C SER A 24 -1.68 34.58 -4.51
N VAL A 25 -2.40 33.51 -4.17
CA VAL A 25 -2.82 32.47 -5.10
C VAL A 25 -4.34 32.49 -5.14
N THR A 26 -4.92 32.66 -6.32
CA THR A 26 -6.37 32.69 -6.50
C THR A 26 -6.85 31.36 -7.08
N VAL A 27 -7.86 30.78 -6.44
CA VAL A 27 -8.55 29.57 -6.88
C VAL A 27 -10.05 29.87 -6.97
N LYS A 28 -10.73 29.28 -7.96
CA LYS A 28 -12.19 29.39 -8.11
C LYS A 28 -12.82 28.06 -7.74
N PHE A 29 -13.89 28.13 -6.94
CA PHE A 29 -14.63 26.96 -6.49
C PHE A 29 -16.02 26.96 -7.12
N SER A 30 -16.61 25.77 -7.26
CA SER A 30 -18.05 25.66 -7.48
C SER A 30 -18.79 26.20 -6.26
N ARG A 31 -20.08 26.55 -6.41
CA ARG A 31 -20.92 26.97 -5.28
C ARG A 31 -20.92 25.92 -4.16
N ILE A 32 -20.99 24.64 -4.51
CA ILE A 32 -21.04 23.53 -3.54
C ILE A 32 -19.72 23.41 -2.79
N ASP A 33 -18.59 23.49 -3.48
CA ASP A 33 -17.27 23.38 -2.84
C ASP A 33 -16.96 24.58 -1.96
N TYR A 34 -17.41 25.77 -2.36
CA TYR A 34 -17.28 26.98 -1.54
C TYR A 34 -18.04 26.85 -0.21
N GLU A 35 -19.30 26.42 -0.25
CA GLU A 35 -20.10 26.20 0.97
C GLU A 35 -19.49 25.12 1.87
N ARG A 36 -18.95 24.04 1.27
CA ARG A 36 -18.24 22.99 2.01
C ARG A 36 -17.00 23.54 2.72
N LEU A 37 -16.20 24.37 2.04
CA LEU A 37 -15.04 25.01 2.65
C LEU A 37 -15.44 25.97 3.77
N LEU A 38 -16.50 26.75 3.57
CA LEU A 38 -17.02 27.67 4.57
C LEU A 38 -17.49 26.94 5.83
N HIS A 39 -18.19 25.81 5.67
CA HIS A 39 -18.60 24.97 6.77
C HIS A 39 -17.40 24.43 7.57
N ARG A 40 -16.39 23.87 6.88
CA ARG A 40 -15.18 23.34 7.53
C ARG A 40 -14.38 24.44 8.24
N SER A 41 -14.27 25.62 7.64
CA SER A 41 -13.62 26.78 8.24
C SER A 41 -14.30 27.19 9.55
N ARG A 42 -15.64 27.21 9.57
CA ARG A 42 -16.42 27.50 10.78
C ARG A 42 -16.23 26.43 11.86
N GLN A 43 -16.24 25.15 11.48
CA GLN A 43 -15.96 24.05 12.41
C GLN A 43 -14.56 24.16 13.04
N ALA A 44 -13.58 24.65 12.29
CA ALA A 44 -12.22 24.88 12.78
C ALA A 44 -12.05 26.19 13.56
N ASN A 45 -13.10 27.03 13.69
CA ASN A 45 -13.03 28.37 14.28
C ASN A 45 -11.93 29.26 13.67
N ARG A 46 -11.71 29.15 12.35
CA ARG A 46 -10.72 29.94 11.59
C ARG A 46 -11.39 30.69 10.46
N THR A 47 -10.75 31.75 9.98
CA THR A 47 -11.21 32.41 8.74
C THR A 47 -10.97 31.50 7.54
N LEU A 48 -11.76 31.67 6.49
CA LEU A 48 -11.66 30.84 5.28
C LEU A 48 -10.26 30.87 4.67
N ALA A 49 -9.61 32.04 4.68
CA ALA A 49 -8.26 32.22 4.16
C ALA A 49 -7.20 31.51 5.01
N GLU A 50 -7.32 31.54 6.34
CA GLU A 50 -6.42 30.83 7.25
C GLU A 50 -6.58 29.32 7.10
N PHE A 51 -7.84 28.86 7.10
CA PHE A 51 -8.17 27.46 6.92
C PHE A 51 -7.61 26.90 5.61
N ILE A 52 -7.85 27.57 4.48
CA ILE A 52 -7.33 27.12 3.18
C ILE A 52 -5.80 27.12 3.16
N ARG A 53 -5.16 28.16 3.74
CA ARG A 53 -3.70 28.25 3.77
C ARG A 53 -3.10 27.11 4.57
N GLU A 54 -3.60 26.84 5.77
CA GLU A 54 -3.09 25.76 6.62
C GLU A 54 -3.39 24.39 6.01
N ALA A 55 -4.61 24.18 5.51
CA ALA A 55 -4.97 22.95 4.83
C ALA A 55 -4.10 22.69 3.60
N ALA A 56 -3.65 23.72 2.88
CA ALA A 56 -2.73 23.57 1.77
C ALA A 56 -1.32 23.12 2.19
N PHE A 57 -0.86 23.51 3.38
CA PHE A 57 0.42 23.05 3.94
C PHE A 57 0.33 21.66 4.59
N GLU A 58 -0.81 21.33 5.19
CA GLU A 58 -1.08 20.02 5.82
C GLU A 58 -1.57 18.96 4.82
N ALA A 59 -1.87 19.36 3.58
CA ALA A 59 -2.29 18.44 2.55
C ALA A 59 -1.20 17.39 2.31
N ARG A 60 -1.45 16.15 2.74
CA ARG A 60 -0.61 15.01 2.41
C ARG A 60 -0.72 14.74 0.92
N ILE A 61 0.23 15.27 0.15
CA ILE A 61 0.40 14.91 -1.25
C ILE A 61 1.01 13.51 -1.27
N VAL A 62 0.15 12.49 -1.42
CA VAL A 62 0.64 11.14 -1.71
C VAL A 62 1.09 11.15 -3.16
N ALA A 63 2.39 11.30 -3.39
CA ALA A 63 2.95 11.06 -4.70
C ALA A 63 2.55 9.64 -5.13
N ARG A 64 2.01 9.49 -6.34
CA ARG A 64 1.87 8.17 -6.93
C ARG A 64 3.25 7.52 -6.96
N HIS A 65 3.30 6.22 -6.72
CA HIS A 65 4.55 5.46 -6.79
C HIS A 65 5.32 5.83 -8.04
N SER A 66 6.62 6.05 -7.88
CA SER A 66 7.47 6.37 -9.02
C SER A 66 7.41 5.21 -10.03
N THR A 67 7.80 5.49 -11.28
CA THR A 67 7.88 4.45 -12.33
C THR A 67 8.79 3.30 -11.90
N GLU A 68 9.88 3.61 -11.18
CA GLU A 68 10.82 2.65 -10.62
C GLU A 68 10.18 1.83 -9.50
N GLU A 69 9.51 2.46 -8.54
CA GLU A 69 8.80 1.77 -7.44
C GLU A 69 7.73 0.82 -7.99
N ALA A 70 6.96 1.26 -8.98
CA ALA A 70 5.96 0.42 -9.63
C ALA A 70 6.58 -0.78 -10.35
N ALA A 71 7.78 -0.63 -10.94
CA ALA A 71 8.51 -1.73 -11.55
C ALA A 71 9.01 -2.74 -10.50
N VAL A 72 9.53 -2.26 -9.38
CA VAL A 72 9.94 -3.12 -8.24
C VAL A 72 8.76 -3.92 -7.72
N ILE A 73 7.59 -3.29 -7.54
CA ILE A 73 6.36 -3.97 -7.10
C ILE A 73 5.96 -5.08 -8.08
N ARG A 74 5.96 -4.80 -9.40
CA ARG A 74 5.65 -5.82 -10.42
C ARG A 74 6.62 -6.99 -10.38
N ASN A 75 7.92 -6.72 -10.21
CA ASN A 75 8.93 -7.76 -10.09
C ASN A 75 8.71 -8.63 -8.84
N LEU A 76 8.38 -8.02 -7.70
CA LEU A 76 8.06 -8.75 -6.46
C LEU A 76 6.86 -9.67 -6.63
N VAL A 77 5.80 -9.22 -7.30
CA VAL A 77 4.64 -10.04 -7.63
C VAL A 77 5.04 -11.22 -8.54
N GLY A 78 5.89 -10.98 -9.53
CA GLY A 78 6.45 -12.03 -10.39
C GLY A 78 7.23 -13.09 -9.59
N MET A 79 8.07 -12.66 -8.64
CA MET A 79 8.83 -13.57 -7.79
C MET A 79 7.92 -14.41 -6.87
N ALA A 80 6.87 -13.81 -6.30
CA ALA A 80 5.89 -14.54 -5.49
C ALA A 80 5.16 -15.63 -6.31
N ASN A 81 4.82 -15.32 -7.57
CA ASN A 81 4.22 -16.29 -8.47
C ASN A 81 5.17 -17.45 -8.80
N ASN A 82 6.43 -17.15 -9.08
CA ASN A 82 7.45 -18.17 -9.34
C ASN A 82 7.61 -19.09 -8.12
N LEU A 83 7.65 -18.53 -6.91
CA LEU A 83 7.74 -19.31 -5.67
C LEU A 83 6.54 -20.24 -5.49
N ASN A 84 5.32 -19.76 -5.74
CA ASN A 84 4.11 -20.57 -5.67
C ASN A 84 4.12 -21.73 -6.68
N GLN A 85 4.60 -21.49 -7.89
CA GLN A 85 4.73 -22.54 -8.91
C GLN A 85 5.74 -23.61 -8.47
N LEU A 86 6.90 -23.20 -7.95
CA LEU A 86 7.92 -24.13 -7.44
C LEU A 86 7.40 -24.96 -6.26
N ALA A 87 6.67 -24.35 -5.32
CA ALA A 87 6.07 -25.07 -4.19
C ALA A 87 5.07 -26.13 -4.67
N ARG A 88 4.22 -25.79 -5.65
CA ARG A 88 3.24 -26.71 -6.24
C ARG A 88 3.91 -27.86 -6.98
N LEU A 89 4.95 -27.58 -7.77
CA LEU A 89 5.73 -28.60 -8.48
C LEU A 89 6.45 -29.54 -7.50
N SER A 90 7.06 -29.00 -6.44
CA SER A 90 7.71 -29.79 -5.39
C SER A 90 6.72 -30.75 -4.71
N HIS A 91 5.53 -30.27 -4.36
CA HIS A 91 4.48 -31.12 -3.79
C HIS A 91 4.02 -32.22 -4.77
N GLN A 92 3.82 -31.88 -6.05
CA GLN A 92 3.45 -32.84 -7.09
C GLN A 92 4.53 -33.91 -7.29
N THR A 93 5.80 -33.51 -7.38
CA THR A 93 6.92 -34.46 -7.54
C THR A 93 7.07 -35.39 -6.33
N GLY A 94 6.88 -34.88 -5.11
CA GLY A 94 6.81 -35.71 -3.90
C GLY A 94 5.69 -36.75 -3.97
N PHE A 95 4.51 -36.36 -4.45
CA PHE A 95 3.39 -37.28 -4.66
C PHE A 95 3.69 -38.37 -5.69
N TYR A 96 4.32 -38.03 -6.82
CA TYR A 96 4.71 -39.02 -7.83
C TYR A 96 5.71 -40.05 -7.30
N ARG A 97 6.66 -39.63 -6.46
CA ARG A 97 7.61 -40.56 -5.82
C ARG A 97 6.90 -41.58 -4.94
N THR A 98 6.00 -41.13 -4.06
CA THR A 98 5.23 -42.02 -3.19
C THR A 98 4.31 -42.95 -3.99
N ARG A 99 3.63 -42.42 -5.02
CA ARG A 99 2.79 -43.21 -5.92
C ARG A 99 3.59 -44.35 -6.57
N ASN A 100 4.77 -44.07 -7.11
CA ASN A 100 5.58 -45.07 -7.78
C ASN A 100 6.00 -46.20 -6.82
N ALA A 101 6.43 -45.86 -5.60
CA ALA A 101 6.78 -46.85 -4.58
C ALA A 101 5.58 -47.74 -4.19
N VAL A 102 4.39 -47.15 -4.02
CA VAL A 102 3.17 -47.90 -3.73
C VAL A 102 2.79 -48.83 -4.87
N MET A 103 2.87 -48.36 -6.12
CA MET A 103 2.56 -49.18 -7.30
C MET A 103 3.54 -50.35 -7.45
N GLU A 104 4.83 -50.14 -7.18
CA GLU A 104 5.83 -51.21 -7.19
C GLU A 104 5.53 -52.28 -6.14
N LEU A 105 5.18 -51.87 -4.90
CA LEU A 105 4.80 -52.79 -3.84
C LEU A 105 3.52 -53.55 -4.17
N LEU A 106 2.51 -52.88 -4.74
CA LEU A 106 1.26 -53.51 -5.14
C LEU A 106 1.49 -54.57 -6.22
N GLU A 107 2.41 -54.31 -7.16
CA GLU A 107 2.73 -55.28 -8.20
C GLU A 107 3.46 -56.51 -7.63
N LYS A 108 4.42 -56.30 -6.71
CA LYS A 108 5.05 -57.41 -5.96
C LYS A 108 4.02 -58.25 -5.20
N LEU A 109 3.05 -57.60 -4.54
CA LEU A 109 1.98 -58.30 -3.82
C LEU A 109 1.11 -59.14 -4.77
N LYS A 110 0.71 -58.60 -5.92
CA LYS A 110 -0.04 -59.36 -6.93
C LYS A 110 0.71 -60.59 -7.41
N VAL A 111 2.02 -60.48 -7.63
CA VAL A 111 2.86 -61.62 -8.03
C VAL A 111 2.79 -62.72 -6.97
N ILE A 112 3.01 -62.38 -5.70
CA ILE A 112 2.95 -63.33 -4.57
C ILE A 112 1.56 -63.98 -4.48
N MET A 113 0.49 -63.19 -4.58
CA MET A 113 -0.88 -63.71 -4.54
C MET A 113 -1.16 -64.69 -5.69
N ASN A 114 -0.65 -64.40 -6.89
CA ASN A 114 -0.80 -65.27 -8.05
C ASN A 114 -0.02 -66.57 -7.89
N GLU A 115 1.17 -66.53 -7.30
CA GLU A 115 1.96 -67.72 -6.97
C GLU A 115 1.26 -68.60 -5.93
N TYR A 116 0.73 -67.98 -4.86
CA TYR A 116 -0.06 -68.68 -3.85
C TYR A 116 -1.28 -69.39 -4.48
N LYS A 117 -2.06 -68.69 -5.30
CA LYS A 117 -3.22 -69.25 -6.03
C LYS A 117 -2.84 -70.37 -7.00
N LYS A 118 -1.60 -70.40 -7.51
CA LYS A 118 -1.09 -71.51 -8.34
C LYS A 118 -0.63 -72.69 -7.50
N MET A 119 -0.14 -72.48 -6.28
CA MET A 119 0.19 -73.58 -5.37
C MET A 119 -1.07 -74.26 -4.83
N GLU A 120 -2.07 -73.49 -4.41
CA GLU A 120 -3.34 -74.02 -3.90
C GLU A 120 -4.08 -74.89 -4.94
N ARG A 121 -4.10 -74.46 -6.21
CA ARG A 121 -4.65 -75.24 -7.34
C ARG A 121 -3.86 -76.48 -7.74
N ARG A 122 -2.61 -76.63 -7.28
CA ARG A 122 -1.80 -77.84 -7.51
C ARG A 122 -1.92 -78.86 -6.37
N ASN A 123 -2.43 -78.43 -5.22
CA ASN A 123 -2.65 -79.26 -4.03
C ASN A 123 -4.11 -79.74 -3.88
N THR A 124 -4.96 -79.45 -4.88
CA THR A 124 -6.33 -79.97 -5.06
C THR A 124 -6.38 -80.87 -6.28
#